data_AF-A0A3D1BV13-F1
#
_entry.id   AF-A0A3D1BV13-F1
#
_cell.length_a   1.000
_cell.length_b   1.000
_cell.length_c   1.000
_cell.angle_alpha   90.00
_cell.angle_beta   90.00
_cell.angle_gamma   90.00
#
_symmetry.space_group_name_H-M   'P 1'
#
loop_
_entity.id
_entity.type
_entity.pdbx_description
1 polymer ?
#
loop_
_entity_poly.entity_id
_entity_poly.type
_entity_poly.pdbx_seq_one_letter_code
_entity_poly.pdbx_strand_id
1 'polypeptide(L)'
;MNLETIFKKLWIDYSNLNPNAERIHKLLENEGEKIINDHIAFRTFDTEGINIDAITRVFIKMGYIGEGEYFFEKRGSGPGTMNMYRMN
;
A
#
# COMPACT_ATOMS: atom_id res chain seq x y z
N MET A 1 -0.85 -2.73 18.08
CA MET A 1 -0.58 -1.70 17.05
C MET A 1 -1.86 -1.51 16.27
N ASN A 2 -2.31 -0.27 16.02
CA ASN A 2 -3.53 0.01 15.26
C ASN A 2 -3.18 0.40 13.80
N LEU A 3 -4.18 0.48 12.92
CA LEU A 3 -4.01 0.84 11.51
C LEU A 3 -3.34 2.20 11.34
N GLU A 4 -3.73 3.20 12.13
CA GLU A 4 -3.15 4.54 12.07
C GLU A 4 -1.63 4.52 12.31
N THR A 5 -1.18 3.76 13.31
CA THR A 5 0.25 3.61 13.61
C THR A 5 0.99 2.91 12.46
N ILE A 6 0.37 1.93 11.83
CA ILE A 6 0.96 1.22 10.68
C ILE A 6 1.11 2.18 9.50
N PHE A 7 0.04 2.87 9.11
CA PHE A 7 0.08 3.79 7.98
C PHE A 7 1.01 4.97 8.21
N LYS A 8 1.08 5.50 9.44
CA LYS A 8 2.06 6.53 9.79
C LYS A 8 3.49 6.04 9.60
N LYS A 9 3.82 4.81 10.02
CA LYS A 9 5.16 4.24 9.81
C LYS A 9 5.46 4.02 8.33
N LEU A 10 4.52 3.45 7.59
CA LEU A 10 4.64 3.24 6.15
C LEU A 10 4.86 4.57 5.40
N TRP A 11 4.13 5.62 5.78
CA TRP A 11 4.31 6.96 5.21
C TRP A 11 5.70 7.50 5.49
N ILE A 12 6.17 7.44 6.74
CA ILE A 12 7.52 7.90 7.12
C ILE A 12 8.59 7.17 6.30
N ASP A 13 8.51 5.84 6.20
CA ASP A 13 9.48 5.06 5.45
C ASP A 13 9.42 5.39 3.95
N TYR A 14 8.21 5.47 3.38
CA TYR A 14 8.00 5.81 1.98
C TYR A 14 8.50 7.22 1.63
N SER A 15 8.20 8.22 2.46
CA SER A 15 8.53 9.62 2.19
C SER A 15 10.02 9.91 2.39
N ASN A 16 10.69 9.19 3.31
CA ASN A 16 12.14 9.21 3.44
C ASN A 16 12.85 8.67 2.19
N LEU A 17 12.32 7.59 1.59
CA LEU A 17 12.86 7.02 0.36
C LEU A 17 12.49 7.85 -0.89
N ASN A 18 11.41 8.62 -0.82
CA ASN A 18 10.86 9.39 -1.94
C ASN A 18 10.62 10.86 -1.51
N PRO A 19 11.67 11.69 -1.39
CA PRO A 19 11.55 13.06 -0.86
C PRO A 19 10.54 13.95 -1.62
N ASN A 20 10.30 13.66 -2.89
CA ASN A 20 9.30 14.37 -3.69
C ASN A 20 7.87 14.13 -3.19
N ALA A 21 7.55 12.95 -2.66
CA ALA A 21 6.22 12.67 -2.10
C ALA A 21 5.94 13.55 -0.88
N GLU A 22 6.91 13.67 0.03
CA GLU A 22 6.84 14.57 1.20
C GLU A 22 6.65 16.03 0.77
N ARG A 23 7.40 16.46 -0.25
CA ARG A 23 7.32 17.83 -0.77
C ARG A 23 5.95 18.13 -1.37
N ILE A 24 5.39 17.20 -2.16
CA ILE A 24 4.05 17.36 -2.74
C ILE A 24 2.98 17.38 -1.64
N HIS A 25 3.09 16.49 -0.65
CA HIS A 25 2.18 16.45 0.49
C HIS A 25 2.14 17.81 1.22
N LYS A 26 3.32 18.35 1.56
CA LYS A 26 3.43 19.67 2.21
C LYS A 26 2.90 20.81 1.36
N LEU A 27 3.13 20.78 0.04
CA LEU A 27 2.61 21.81 -0.86
C LEU A 27 1.07 21.85 -0.81
N LEU A 28 0.43 20.69 -0.90
CA LEU A 28 -1.03 20.58 -0.84
C LEU A 28 -1.58 21.00 0.54
N GLU A 29 -0.95 20.56 1.64
CA GLU A 29 -1.35 20.98 2.99
C GLU A 29 -1.24 22.50 3.19
N ASN A 30 -0.19 23.13 2.62
CA ASN A 30 0.00 24.58 2.71
C ASN A 30 -1.08 25.37 1.92
N GLU A 31 -1.66 24.78 0.89
CA GLU A 31 -2.83 25.32 0.18
C GLU A 31 -4.15 25.08 0.94
N GLY A 32 -4.09 24.43 2.12
CA GLY A 32 -5.25 24.13 2.95
C GLY A 32 -5.99 22.84 2.56
N GLU A 33 -5.41 22.04 1.67
CA GLU A 33 -6.03 20.78 1.23
C GLU A 33 -6.00 19.72 2.33
N LYS A 34 -7.10 18.97 2.45
CA LYS A 34 -7.16 17.79 3.31
C LYS A 34 -6.87 16.55 2.49
N ILE A 35 -5.64 16.05 2.61
CA ILE A 35 -5.21 14.85 1.89
C ILE A 35 -5.85 13.60 2.50
N ILE A 36 -6.52 12.82 1.66
CA ILE A 36 -7.06 11.50 2.00
C ILE A 36 -6.43 10.51 1.02
N ASN A 37 -5.68 9.54 1.54
CA ASN A 37 -5.07 8.50 0.72
C ASN A 37 -6.14 7.52 0.26
N ASP A 38 -6.26 7.35 -1.06
CA ASP A 38 -7.19 6.42 -1.68
C ASP A 38 -6.76 4.96 -1.45
N HIS A 39 -5.51 4.63 -1.81
CA HIS A 39 -4.94 3.30 -1.62
C HIS A 39 -3.43 3.34 -1.40
N ILE A 40 -2.88 2.21 -0.96
CA ILE A 40 -1.45 1.93 -0.99
C ILE A 40 -1.20 0.62 -1.72
N ALA A 41 -0.05 0.52 -2.40
CA ALA A 41 0.32 -0.66 -3.18
C ALA A 41 1.62 -1.27 -2.66
N PHE A 42 1.60 -2.57 -2.41
CA PHE A 42 2.79 -3.36 -2.08
C PHE A 42 3.20 -4.23 -3.28
N ARG A 43 4.48 -4.57 -3.33
CA ARG A 43 5.01 -5.57 -4.27
C ARG A 43 5.72 -6.64 -3.48
N THR A 44 5.56 -7.88 -3.92
CA THR A 44 6.26 -9.01 -3.33
C THR A 44 6.50 -10.12 -4.34
N PHE A 45 7.30 -11.10 -3.92
CA PHE A 45 7.53 -12.33 -4.66
C PHE A 45 6.58 -13.42 -4.19
N ASP A 46 6.19 -14.30 -5.11
CA ASP A 46 5.45 -15.51 -4.77
C ASP A 46 6.39 -16.55 -4.15
N THR A 47 6.80 -16.29 -2.91
CA THR A 47 7.72 -17.12 -2.14
C THR A 47 7.21 -17.22 -0.71
N GLU A 48 7.19 -18.43 -0.17
CA GLU A 48 6.69 -18.68 1.18
C GLU A 48 7.34 -17.73 2.21
N GLY A 49 6.51 -17.17 3.10
CA GLY A 49 6.94 -16.23 4.13
C GLY A 49 6.99 -14.76 3.70
N ILE A 50 7.05 -14.47 2.39
CA ILE A 50 6.95 -13.10 1.86
C ILE A 50 5.86 -12.93 0.80
N ASN A 51 5.13 -13.98 0.42
CA ASN A 51 4.05 -13.90 -0.56
C ASN A 51 2.89 -12.96 -0.16
N ILE A 52 1.92 -12.81 -1.06
CA ILE A 52 0.76 -11.93 -0.86
C ILE A 52 0.02 -12.30 0.43
N ASP A 53 -0.13 -13.59 0.74
CA ASP A 53 -0.80 -14.04 1.96
C ASP A 53 -0.05 -13.62 3.24
N ALA A 54 1.29 -13.65 3.20
CA ALA A 54 2.11 -13.22 4.33
C ALA A 54 1.91 -11.72 4.63
N ILE A 55 1.91 -10.87 3.59
CA ILE A 55 1.74 -9.41 3.74
C ILE A 55 0.31 -9.07 4.17
N THR A 56 -0.69 -9.67 3.53
CA THR A 56 -2.10 -9.31 3.70
C THR A 56 -2.68 -9.75 5.04
N ARG A 57 -2.07 -10.77 5.69
CA ARG A 57 -2.46 -11.26 7.02
C ARG A 57 -2.60 -10.16 8.07
N VAL A 58 -1.74 -9.13 8.06
CA VAL A 58 -1.83 -8.01 9.01
C VAL A 58 -3.08 -7.18 8.76
N PHE A 59 -3.40 -6.89 7.51
CA PHE A 59 -4.55 -6.06 7.13
C PHE A 59 -5.87 -6.79 7.35
N ILE A 60 -5.93 -8.09 7.02
CA ILE A 60 -7.11 -8.93 7.26
C ILE A 60 -7.45 -8.98 8.76
N LYS A 61 -6.45 -9.16 9.63
CA LYS A 61 -6.64 -9.10 11.09
C LYS A 61 -7.18 -7.76 11.59
N MET A 62 -7.02 -6.70 10.80
CA MET A 62 -7.49 -5.35 11.10
C MET A 62 -8.81 -5.00 10.42
N GLY A 63 -9.46 -5.95 9.73
CA GLY A 63 -10.79 -5.77 9.13
C GLY A 63 -10.81 -5.53 7.62
N TYR A 64 -9.65 -5.60 6.95
CA TYR A 64 -9.62 -5.58 5.48
C TYR A 64 -10.16 -6.89 4.90
N ILE A 65 -10.91 -6.78 3.81
CA ILE A 65 -11.46 -7.90 3.06
C ILE A 65 -10.95 -7.88 1.62
N GLY A 66 -10.78 -9.05 1.01
CA GLY A 66 -10.43 -9.16 -0.40
C GLY A 66 -11.58 -8.67 -1.29
N GLU A 67 -11.26 -7.89 -2.31
CA GLU A 67 -12.23 -7.24 -3.20
C GLU A 67 -12.01 -7.55 -4.68
N GLY A 68 -10.82 -8.02 -5.07
CA GLY A 68 -10.58 -8.41 -6.45
C GLY A 68 -9.18 -8.96 -6.67
N GLU A 69 -9.03 -9.69 -7.78
CA GLU A 69 -7.76 -10.20 -8.27
C GLU A 69 -7.58 -9.77 -9.72
N TYR A 70 -6.38 -9.27 -10.04
CA TYR A 70 -6.02 -8.81 -11.37
C TYR A 70 -4.81 -9.58 -11.86
N PHE A 71 -4.92 -10.14 -13.07
CA PHE A 71 -3.81 -10.78 -13.76
C PHE A 71 -3.20 -9.83 -14.79
N PHE A 72 -1.89 -9.68 -14.76
CA PHE A 72 -1.14 -8.86 -15.69
C PHE A 72 -0.25 -9.76 -16.55
N GLU A 73 -0.68 -10.01 -17.79
CA GLU A 73 0.00 -10.94 -18.72
C GLU A 73 1.43 -10.50 -19.08
N LYS A 74 1.68 -9.19 -19.15
CA LYS A 74 2.99 -8.64 -19.53
C LYS A 74 3.36 -7.43 -18.68
N ARG A 75 4.32 -7.63 -17.78
CA ARG A 75 5.11 -6.58 -17.13
C ARG A 75 6.55 -6.66 -17.63
N GLY A 76 7.38 -5.64 -17.38
CA GLY A 76 8.78 -5.60 -17.85
C GLY A 76 9.65 -6.80 -17.44
N SER A 77 9.17 -7.66 -16.53
CA SER A 77 9.83 -8.85 -16.01
C SER A 77 8.99 -10.14 -16.07
N GLY A 78 7.87 -10.17 -16.81
CA GLY A 78 6.99 -11.36 -16.92
C GLY A 78 5.55 -11.14 -16.40
N PRO A 79 4.75 -12.22 -16.26
CA PRO A 79 3.39 -12.14 -15.73
C PRO A 79 3.39 -11.81 -14.22
N GLY A 80 2.31 -11.21 -13.73
CA GLY A 80 2.15 -10.97 -12.29
C GLY A 80 0.69 -10.81 -11.88
N THR A 81 0.40 -11.06 -10.60
CA THR A 81 -0.93 -10.91 -10.00
C THR A 81 -0.97 -9.70 -9.06
N MET A 82 -2.17 -9.20 -8.80
CA MET A 82 -2.44 -8.16 -7.80
C MET A 82 -3.77 -8.47 -7.10
N ASN A 83 -3.74 -8.52 -5.77
CA ASN A 83 -4.94 -8.69 -4.96
C ASN A 83 -5.30 -7.35 -4.32
N MET A 84 -6.56 -6.94 -4.50
CA MET A 84 -7.12 -5.73 -3.92
C MET A 84 -7.82 -6.07 -2.61
N TYR A 85 -7.59 -5.24 -1.60
CA TYR A 85 -8.23 -5.36 -0.29
C TYR A 85 -8.81 -4.01 0.10
N ARG A 86 -10.02 -4.00 0.64
CA ARG A 86 -10.64 -2.79 1.21
C ARG A 86 -11.01 -2.96 2.67
N MET A 87 -11.03 -1.85 3.38
CA MET A 87 -11.62 -1.78 4.71
C MET A 87 -13.15 -1.78 4.58
N ASN A 88 -13.83 -2.52 5.46
CA ASN A 88 -15.29 -2.47 5.59
C ASN A 88 -15.77 -1.16 6.21
#